data_AF-A0A7Y3ICP4-F1
#
_entry.id   AF-A0A7Y3ICP4-F1
#
_cell.length_a   1.000
_cell.length_b   1.000
_cell.length_c   1.000
_cell.angle_alpha   90.00
_cell.angle_beta   90.00
_cell.angle_gamma   90.00
#
_symmetry.space_group_name_H-M   'P 1'
#
loop_
_entity.id
_entity.type
_entity.pdbx_description
1 polymer ?
#
loop_
_entity_poly.entity_id
_entity_poly.type
_entity_poly.pdbx_seq_one_letter_code
_entity_poly.pdbx_strand_id
1 'polypeptide(L)'
;MIQRVVGLLAPMALGSLSAAGSPLSAQATPQVTPADSAAVLFEAAADFDGRGESDVAVALYRLIIRRFPDTPSAAAAQDRLDQWGITRSGSSGRTELQVWGALYGLWLGVAIPGMAEADGPEAYGAGLLLGGPAGFMVGRAAARGRPLSLGQARAITWGGTWGTWQGLGWA
;
A
#
# COMPACT_ATOMS: atom_id res chain seq x y z
N MET A 1 69.73 -25.42 -14.05
CA MET A 1 70.90 -24.88 -14.79
C MET A 1 71.09 -23.45 -14.30
N ILE A 2 71.98 -23.23 -13.31
CA ILE A 2 73.25 -22.47 -13.44
C ILE A 2 72.98 -20.97 -13.67
N GLN A 3 73.52 -19.97 -12.97
CA GLN A 3 74.29 -19.74 -11.74
C GLN A 3 74.47 -18.20 -11.69
N ARG A 4 74.54 -17.62 -10.48
CA ARG A 4 75.42 -16.49 -10.04
C ARG A 4 75.31 -15.15 -10.82
N VAL A 5 75.40 -13.99 -10.17
CA VAL A 5 76.64 -13.44 -9.61
C VAL A 5 76.36 -12.42 -8.50
N VAL A 6 77.18 -12.56 -7.46
CA VAL A 6 77.39 -11.72 -6.29
C VAL A 6 78.23 -10.50 -6.66
N GLY A 7 77.97 -9.35 -6.03
CA GLY A 7 78.93 -8.23 -5.90
C GLY A 7 78.32 -7.08 -5.08
N LEU A 8 78.47 -7.06 -3.75
CA LEU A 8 79.52 -6.34 -3.00
C LEU A 8 79.59 -4.83 -3.27
N LEU A 9 79.11 -4.02 -2.33
CA LEU A 9 79.84 -2.90 -1.67
C LEU A 9 78.88 -2.08 -0.78
N ALA A 10 79.05 -2.17 0.54
CA ALA A 10 78.72 -1.10 1.48
C ALA A 10 79.90 -0.09 1.48
N PRO A 11 79.78 1.19 1.89
CA PRO A 11 79.36 1.54 3.25
C PRO A 11 78.59 2.88 3.44
N MET A 12 78.03 3.01 4.64
CA MET A 12 77.92 4.22 5.47
C MET A 12 77.76 5.60 4.80
N ALA A 13 76.65 6.28 5.09
CA ALA A 13 76.72 7.61 5.73
C ALA A 13 75.37 7.99 6.36
N LEU A 14 75.46 8.49 7.58
CA LEU A 14 74.38 9.07 8.38
C LEU A 14 73.69 10.23 7.65
N GLY A 15 72.36 10.29 7.81
CA GLY A 15 71.56 11.42 7.40
C GLY A 15 70.17 11.32 8.01
N SER A 16 70.09 11.42 9.34
CA SER A 16 68.83 11.62 10.07
C SER A 16 68.25 12.99 9.71
N LEU A 17 67.33 13.02 8.75
CA LEU A 17 66.40 14.12 8.54
C LEU A 17 64.99 13.60 8.78
N SER A 18 64.52 13.82 10.01
CA SER A 18 63.12 13.77 10.38
C SER A 18 62.35 14.82 9.58
N ALA A 19 61.86 14.43 8.40
CA ALA A 19 60.77 15.14 7.77
C ALA A 19 59.49 14.69 8.48
N ALA A 20 58.98 15.58 9.34
CA ALA A 20 57.70 15.46 10.00
C ALA A 20 56.65 14.99 8.99
N GLY A 21 56.15 13.77 9.19
CA GLY A 21 54.93 13.31 8.57
C GLY A 21 53.83 14.27 8.98
N SER A 22 53.48 15.20 8.10
CA SER A 22 52.13 15.75 8.11
C SER A 22 51.26 14.60 7.62
N PRO A 23 50.42 13.96 8.45
CA PRO A 23 49.37 13.13 7.90
C PRO A 23 48.54 14.08 7.05
N LEU A 24 48.67 13.95 5.73
CA LEU A 24 47.62 14.36 4.82
C LEU A 24 46.36 13.79 5.43
N SER A 25 45.56 14.66 6.03
CA SER A 25 44.27 14.30 6.56
C SER A 25 43.48 13.87 5.33
N ALA A 26 43.50 12.56 5.07
CA ALA A 26 42.61 11.93 4.13
C ALA A 26 41.22 12.28 4.64
N GLN A 27 40.62 13.30 4.06
CA GLN A 27 39.21 13.58 4.26
C GLN A 27 38.50 12.30 3.84
N ALA A 28 38.07 11.52 4.83
CA ALA A 28 37.24 10.37 4.59
C ALA A 28 35.99 10.89 3.90
N THR A 29 35.86 10.65 2.59
CA THR A 29 34.60 10.82 1.90
C THR A 29 33.57 10.04 2.72
N PRO A 30 32.49 10.66 3.22
CA PRO A 30 31.50 9.97 4.03
C PRO A 30 31.03 8.76 3.24
N GLN A 31 31.31 7.56 3.75
CA GLN A 31 30.86 6.33 3.09
C GLN A 31 29.35 6.29 3.23
N VAL A 32 28.64 6.46 2.11
CA VAL A 32 27.19 6.29 2.06
C VAL A 32 26.89 4.85 2.41
N THR A 33 26.29 4.63 3.58
CA THR A 33 25.96 3.29 4.03
C THR A 33 24.67 2.81 3.36
N PRO A 34 24.42 1.49 3.30
CA PRO A 34 23.13 0.96 2.90
C PRO A 34 21.97 1.50 3.76
N ALA A 35 22.22 1.77 5.04
CA ALA A 35 21.24 2.36 5.94
C ALA A 35 20.90 3.81 5.55
N ASP A 36 21.89 4.62 5.18
CA ASP A 36 21.65 6.01 4.72
C ASP A 36 20.84 6.03 3.42
N SER A 37 21.15 5.11 2.50
CA SER A 37 20.40 4.96 1.24
C SER A 37 18.94 4.55 1.50
N ALA A 38 18.72 3.60 2.42
CA ALA A 38 17.39 3.16 2.81
C ALA A 38 16.59 4.27 3.51
N ALA A 39 17.25 5.11 4.31
CA ALA A 39 16.62 6.24 4.98
C ALA A 39 16.12 7.30 3.99
N VAL A 40 16.94 7.66 2.99
CA VAL A 40 16.52 8.61 1.93
C VAL A 40 15.34 8.06 1.12
N LEU A 41 15.36 6.76 0.78
CA LEU A 41 14.22 6.13 0.09
C LEU A 41 12.96 6.11 0.96
N PHE A 42 13.10 5.88 2.26
CA PHE A 42 11.97 5.88 3.19
C PHE A 42 11.35 7.28 3.31
N GLU A 43 12.17 8.32 3.40
CA GLU A 43 11.72 9.71 3.43
C GLU A 43 11.02 10.09 2.12
N ALA A 44 11.58 9.73 0.98
CA ALA A 44 10.93 9.92 -0.31
C ALA A 44 9.57 9.20 -0.38
N ALA A 45 9.49 7.95 0.11
CA ALA A 45 8.23 7.22 0.16
C ALA A 45 7.19 7.90 1.06
N ALA A 46 7.62 8.44 2.21
CA ALA A 46 6.74 9.19 3.11
C ALA A 46 6.25 10.51 2.49
N ASP A 47 7.09 11.20 1.70
CA ASP A 47 6.69 12.39 0.95
C ASP A 47 5.64 12.06 -0.13
N PHE A 48 5.85 10.98 -0.89
CA PHE A 48 4.85 10.50 -1.86
C PHE A 48 3.53 10.13 -1.17
N ASP A 49 3.57 9.51 0.01
CA ASP A 49 2.36 9.25 0.79
C ASP A 49 1.65 10.54 1.24
N GLY A 50 2.42 11.52 1.74
CA GLY A 50 1.88 12.82 2.14
C GLY A 50 1.21 13.59 1.00
N ARG A 51 1.66 13.38 -0.25
CA ARG A 51 1.04 13.92 -1.47
C ARG A 51 -0.17 13.11 -1.98
N GLY A 52 -0.47 11.98 -1.37
CA GLY A 52 -1.56 11.08 -1.78
C GLY A 52 -1.18 10.13 -2.93
N GLU A 53 0.09 10.05 -3.32
CA GLU A 53 0.61 9.14 -4.34
C GLU A 53 0.91 7.75 -3.73
N SER A 54 -0.11 7.16 -3.09
CA SER A 54 0.06 5.97 -2.26
C SER A 54 0.61 4.76 -3.01
N ASP A 55 0.33 4.59 -4.31
CA ASP A 55 0.84 3.44 -5.07
C ASP A 55 2.36 3.51 -5.28
N VAL A 56 2.90 4.71 -5.49
CA VAL A 56 4.35 4.95 -5.58
C VAL A 56 4.99 4.70 -4.23
N ALA A 57 4.40 5.23 -3.16
CA ALA A 57 4.88 5.03 -1.80
C ALA A 57 4.87 3.54 -1.39
N VAL A 58 3.80 2.77 -1.72
CA VAL A 58 3.76 1.29 -1.54
C VAL A 58 4.92 0.63 -2.26
N ALA A 59 5.17 1.01 -3.52
CA ALA A 59 6.22 0.41 -4.32
C ALA A 59 7.60 0.67 -3.70
N LEU A 60 7.85 1.89 -3.21
CA LEU A 60 9.09 2.26 -2.53
C LEU A 60 9.26 1.53 -1.20
N TYR A 61 8.24 1.45 -0.35
CA TYR A 61 8.33 0.68 0.90
C TYR A 61 8.66 -0.79 0.64
N ARG A 62 8.02 -1.41 -0.36
CA ARG A 62 8.34 -2.79 -0.77
C ARG A 62 9.75 -2.92 -1.32
N LEU A 63 10.24 -1.91 -2.05
CA LEU A 63 11.60 -1.87 -2.55
C LEU A 63 12.61 -1.82 -1.40
N ILE A 64 12.38 -0.98 -0.39
CA ILE A 64 13.25 -0.85 0.79
C ILE A 64 13.36 -2.19 1.52
N ILE A 65 12.22 -2.83 1.80
CA ILE A 65 12.19 -4.15 2.47
C ILE A 65 12.96 -5.20 1.66
N ARG A 66 12.79 -5.21 0.34
CA ARG A 66 13.42 -6.21 -0.52
C ARG A 66 14.93 -5.96 -0.70
N ARG A 67 15.36 -4.71 -0.77
CA ARG A 67 16.74 -4.33 -1.10
C ARG A 67 17.62 -4.11 0.13
N PHE A 68 17.02 -3.72 1.26
CA PHE A 68 17.70 -3.34 2.50
C PHE A 68 17.05 -3.99 3.75
N PRO A 69 16.84 -5.32 3.78
CA PRO A 69 16.04 -6.00 4.80
C PRO A 69 16.55 -5.79 6.23
N ASP A 70 17.87 -5.66 6.42
CA ASP A 70 18.50 -5.54 7.75
C ASP A 70 18.62 -4.09 8.25
N THR A 71 17.87 -3.15 7.65
CA THR A 71 17.92 -1.72 8.02
C THR A 71 16.72 -1.31 8.90
N PRO A 72 16.88 -0.33 9.80
CA PRO A 72 15.75 0.23 10.56
C PRO A 72 14.64 0.78 9.65
N SER A 73 15.01 1.33 8.49
CA SER A 73 14.07 1.82 7.48
C SER A 73 13.22 0.72 6.86
N ALA A 74 13.74 -0.50 6.71
CA ALA A 74 12.95 -1.64 6.24
C ALA A 74 11.92 -2.08 7.28
N ALA A 75 12.29 -2.11 8.57
CA ALA A 75 11.34 -2.38 9.64
C ALA A 75 10.21 -1.33 9.68
N ALA A 76 10.56 -0.04 9.62
CA ALA A 76 9.58 1.04 9.57
C ALA A 76 8.69 0.99 8.31
N ALA A 77 9.26 0.60 7.16
CA ALA A 77 8.50 0.43 5.92
C ALA A 77 7.49 -0.71 6.03
N GLN A 78 7.84 -1.80 6.71
CA GLN A 78 6.93 -2.91 6.96
C GLN A 78 5.77 -2.48 7.85
N ASP A 79 6.05 -1.80 8.97
CA ASP A 79 5.02 -1.27 9.86
C ASP A 79 4.03 -0.36 9.13
N ARG A 80 4.51 0.46 8.18
CA ARG A 80 3.62 1.29 7.35
C ARG A 80 2.76 0.48 6.40
N LEU A 81 3.31 -0.52 5.73
CA LEU A 81 2.52 -1.38 4.84
C LEU A 81 1.44 -2.15 5.59
N ASP A 82 1.73 -2.61 6.81
CA ASP A 82 0.75 -3.33 7.64
C ASP A 82 -0.41 -2.42 8.07
N GLN A 83 -0.11 -1.20 8.51
CA GLN A 83 -1.13 -0.20 8.86
C GLN A 83 -2.01 0.18 7.66
N TRP A 84 -1.42 0.32 6.48
CA TRP A 84 -2.17 0.53 5.25
C TRP A 84 -3.03 -0.68 4.87
N GLY A 85 -2.52 -1.90 5.02
CA GLY A 85 -3.29 -3.13 4.79
C GLY A 85 -4.56 -3.17 5.64
N ILE A 86 -4.44 -2.83 6.92
CA ILE A 86 -5.58 -2.73 7.86
C ILE A 86 -6.58 -1.67 7.40
N THR A 87 -6.11 -0.47 7.07
CA THR A 87 -6.97 0.67 6.70
C THR A 87 -7.66 0.46 5.33
N ARG A 88 -6.93 -0.06 4.35
CA ARG A 88 -7.43 -0.37 3.01
C ARG A 88 -8.42 -1.54 3.06
N SER A 89 -8.14 -2.57 3.84
CA SER A 89 -9.08 -3.67 4.06
C SER A 89 -10.42 -3.16 4.60
N GLY A 90 -10.40 -2.33 5.66
CA GLY A 90 -11.62 -1.77 6.26
C GLY A 90 -12.36 -0.71 5.42
N SER A 91 -11.69 -0.06 4.46
CA SER A 91 -12.34 0.89 3.52
C SER A 91 -12.85 0.21 2.25
N SER A 92 -12.19 -0.86 1.80
CA SER A 92 -12.57 -1.63 0.62
C SER A 92 -13.95 -2.29 0.77
N GLY A 93 -14.24 -2.93 1.91
CA GLY A 93 -15.55 -3.52 2.15
C GLY A 93 -16.67 -2.49 2.28
N ARG A 94 -16.38 -1.30 2.82
CA ARG A 94 -17.34 -0.18 2.86
C ARG A 94 -17.69 0.33 1.46
N THR A 95 -16.70 0.42 0.59
CA THR A 95 -16.89 0.83 -0.81
C THR A 95 -17.70 -0.21 -1.57
N GLU A 96 -17.38 -1.49 -1.40
CA GLU A 96 -18.12 -2.60 -2.02
C GLU A 96 -19.61 -2.58 -1.63
N LEU A 97 -19.93 -2.43 -0.34
CA LEU A 97 -21.33 -2.39 0.11
C LEU A 97 -22.10 -1.17 -0.40
N GLN A 98 -21.43 -0.04 -0.56
CA GLN A 98 -22.04 1.17 -1.12
C GLN A 98 -22.35 1.00 -2.61
N VAL A 99 -21.41 0.47 -3.38
CA VAL A 99 -21.58 0.20 -4.82
C VAL A 99 -22.64 -0.86 -5.03
N TRP A 100 -22.55 -2.00 -4.32
CA TRP A 100 -23.55 -3.05 -4.39
C TRP A 100 -24.93 -2.54 -3.96
N GLY A 101 -25.00 -1.80 -2.85
CA GLY A 101 -26.26 -1.22 -2.36
C GLY A 101 -26.91 -0.33 -3.41
N ALA A 102 -26.13 0.51 -4.10
CA ALA A 102 -26.64 1.35 -5.18
C ALA A 102 -27.18 0.53 -6.36
N LEU A 103 -26.42 -0.46 -6.83
CA LEU A 103 -26.84 -1.32 -7.94
C LEU A 103 -28.08 -2.14 -7.58
N TYR A 104 -28.10 -2.69 -6.38
CA TYR A 104 -29.21 -3.49 -5.87
C TYR A 104 -30.46 -2.63 -5.63
N GLY A 105 -30.29 -1.41 -5.12
CA GLY A 105 -31.38 -0.44 -4.98
C GLY A 105 -31.95 0.00 -6.32
N LEU A 106 -31.11 0.18 -7.35
CA LEU A 106 -31.57 0.46 -8.71
C LEU A 106 -32.41 -0.70 -9.26
N TRP A 107 -31.95 -1.94 -9.05
CA TRP A 107 -32.70 -3.13 -9.42
C TRP A 107 -34.06 -3.22 -8.70
N LEU A 108 -34.08 -2.94 -7.38
CA LEU A 108 -35.32 -2.88 -6.61
C LEU A 108 -36.27 -1.76 -7.07
N GLY A 109 -35.72 -0.65 -7.57
CA GLY A 109 -36.48 0.44 -8.16
C GLY A 109 -37.34 0.02 -9.35
N VAL A 110 -36.96 -1.07 -10.03
CA VAL A 110 -37.76 -1.69 -11.10
C VAL A 110 -38.57 -2.86 -10.58
N ALA A 111 -37.98 -3.72 -9.76
CA ALA A 111 -38.61 -4.94 -9.28
C ALA A 111 -39.84 -4.66 -8.40
N ILE A 112 -39.78 -3.67 -7.51
CA ILE A 112 -40.88 -3.37 -6.57
C ILE A 112 -42.14 -2.89 -7.31
N PRO A 113 -42.08 -1.88 -8.22
CA PRO A 113 -43.25 -1.51 -9.02
C PRO A 113 -43.82 -2.66 -9.84
N GLY A 114 -42.96 -3.53 -10.38
CA GLY A 114 -43.40 -4.72 -11.12
C GLY A 114 -44.15 -5.73 -10.25
N MET A 115 -43.67 -5.98 -9.03
CA MET A 115 -44.35 -6.85 -8.06
C MET A 115 -45.63 -6.22 -7.50
N ALA A 116 -45.70 -4.89 -7.45
CA ALA A 116 -46.89 -4.15 -7.04
C ALA A 116 -47.90 -3.95 -8.18
N GLU A 117 -47.67 -4.58 -9.35
CA GLU A 117 -48.53 -4.49 -10.54
C GLU A 117 -48.81 -3.04 -10.94
N ALA A 118 -47.80 -2.17 -10.88
CA ALA A 118 -47.96 -0.77 -11.24
C ALA A 118 -48.16 -0.62 -12.75
N ASP A 119 -49.31 -0.08 -13.16
CA ASP A 119 -49.69 0.11 -14.56
C ASP A 119 -49.00 1.30 -15.26
N GLY A 120 -48.43 2.24 -14.48
CA GLY A 120 -47.91 3.52 -14.97
C GLY A 120 -46.37 3.62 -14.98
N PRO A 121 -45.77 4.23 -16.02
CA PRO A 121 -44.32 4.43 -16.11
C PRO A 121 -43.75 5.32 -15.00
N GLU A 122 -44.59 6.14 -14.35
CA GLU A 122 -44.21 7.03 -13.26
C GLU A 122 -43.66 6.26 -12.05
N ALA A 123 -44.25 5.09 -11.74
CA ALA A 123 -43.80 4.26 -10.62
C ALA A 123 -42.39 3.71 -10.85
N TYR A 124 -42.10 3.24 -12.07
CA TYR A 124 -40.77 2.79 -12.47
C TYR A 124 -39.78 3.96 -12.54
N GLY A 125 -40.20 5.12 -13.05
CA GLY A 125 -39.38 6.33 -13.09
C GLY A 125 -38.98 6.79 -11.69
N ALA A 126 -39.94 6.87 -10.76
CA ALA A 126 -39.67 7.19 -9.36
C ALA A 126 -38.76 6.14 -8.70
N GLY A 127 -39.02 4.86 -8.95
CA GLY A 127 -38.21 3.76 -8.44
C GLY A 127 -36.76 3.81 -8.93
N LEU A 128 -36.50 4.09 -10.21
CA LEU A 128 -35.15 4.24 -10.75
C LEU A 128 -34.42 5.47 -10.19
N LEU A 129 -35.12 6.60 -10.07
CA LEU A 129 -34.55 7.85 -9.54
C LEU A 129 -34.17 7.73 -8.06
N LEU A 130 -34.97 7.01 -7.27
CA LEU A 130 -34.77 6.88 -5.82
C LEU A 130 -33.98 5.64 -5.42
N GLY A 131 -34.11 4.55 -6.18
CA GLY A 131 -33.57 3.24 -5.84
C GLY A 131 -32.06 3.23 -5.67
N GLY A 132 -31.33 3.78 -6.66
CA GLY A 132 -29.87 3.87 -6.60
C GLY A 132 -29.36 4.67 -5.39
N PRO A 133 -29.79 5.95 -5.23
CA PRO A 133 -29.41 6.77 -4.07
C PRO A 133 -29.83 6.16 -2.73
N ALA A 134 -31.04 5.61 -2.61
CA ALA A 134 -31.51 4.98 -1.38
C ALA A 134 -30.64 3.75 -1.03
N GLY A 135 -30.37 2.90 -2.03
CA GLY A 135 -29.51 1.74 -1.89
C GLY A 135 -28.08 2.08 -1.48
N PHE A 136 -27.50 3.13 -2.07
CA PHE A 136 -26.20 3.66 -1.65
C PHE A 136 -26.20 4.10 -0.19
N MET A 137 -27.23 4.83 0.24
CA MET A 137 -27.35 5.32 1.62
C MET A 137 -27.51 4.18 2.62
N VAL A 138 -28.28 3.14 2.27
CA VAL A 138 -28.38 1.91 3.06
C VAL A 138 -27.03 1.22 3.17
N GLY A 139 -26.32 1.04 2.05
CA GLY A 139 -24.97 0.45 2.03
C GLY A 139 -23.98 1.26 2.88
N ARG A 140 -24.02 2.59 2.79
CA ARG A 140 -23.20 3.50 3.60
C ARG A 140 -23.53 3.40 5.09
N ALA A 141 -24.81 3.36 5.45
CA ALA A 141 -25.27 3.25 6.82
C ALA A 141 -24.88 1.90 7.43
N ALA A 142 -25.07 0.80 6.70
CA ALA A 142 -24.70 -0.55 7.11
C ALA A 142 -23.19 -0.69 7.36
N ALA A 143 -22.38 0.04 6.61
CA ALA A 143 -20.93 0.03 6.71
C ALA A 143 -20.37 1.08 7.70
N ARG A 144 -21.23 1.87 8.35
CA ARG A 144 -20.81 2.94 9.28
C ARG A 144 -20.34 2.34 10.61
N GLY A 145 -19.18 2.77 11.08
CA GLY A 145 -18.64 2.39 12.40
C GLY A 145 -18.08 0.96 12.48
N ARG A 146 -18.01 0.21 11.38
CA ARG A 146 -17.43 -1.14 11.33
C ARG A 146 -16.31 -1.20 10.28
N PRO A 147 -15.08 -1.63 10.64
CA PRO A 147 -14.08 -1.99 9.66
C PRO A 147 -14.53 -3.29 8.99
N LEU A 148 -15.09 -3.17 7.79
CA LEU A 148 -15.52 -4.33 7.00
C LEU A 148 -14.45 -4.63 5.96
N SER A 149 -13.91 -5.84 6.01
CA SER A 149 -13.04 -6.33 4.94
C SER A 149 -13.85 -6.58 3.67
N LEU A 150 -13.17 -6.60 2.53
CA LEU A 150 -13.79 -6.93 1.24
C LEU A 150 -14.49 -8.31 1.26
N GLY A 151 -13.89 -9.30 1.90
CA GLY A 151 -14.47 -10.65 2.01
C GLY A 151 -15.78 -10.65 2.82
N GLN A 152 -15.83 -9.91 3.93
CA GLN A 152 -17.04 -9.77 4.73
C GLN A 152 -18.15 -9.05 3.95
N ALA A 153 -17.80 -7.98 3.23
CA ALA A 153 -18.75 -7.29 2.37
C ALA A 153 -19.35 -8.24 1.32
N ARG A 154 -18.52 -9.02 0.63
CA ARG A 154 -18.97 -9.99 -0.38
C ARG A 154 -19.85 -11.10 0.20
N ALA A 155 -19.55 -11.57 1.41
CA ALA A 155 -20.40 -12.54 2.09
C ALA A 155 -21.78 -11.95 2.39
N ILE A 156 -21.84 -10.69 2.85
CA ILE A 156 -23.09 -9.96 3.07
C ILE A 156 -23.87 -9.79 1.76
N THR A 157 -23.23 -9.34 0.68
CA THR A 157 -23.91 -9.14 -0.61
C THR A 157 -24.44 -10.45 -1.18
N TRP A 158 -23.65 -11.53 -1.10
CA TRP A 158 -24.07 -12.84 -1.55
C TRP A 158 -25.25 -13.37 -0.75
N GLY A 159 -25.17 -13.28 0.59
CA GLY A 159 -26.28 -13.65 1.47
C GLY A 159 -27.53 -12.83 1.22
N GLY A 160 -27.39 -11.53 0.95
CA GLY A 160 -28.49 -10.63 0.59
C GLY A 160 -29.18 -11.05 -0.70
N THR A 161 -28.43 -11.20 -1.79
CA THR A 161 -28.99 -11.63 -3.09
C THR A 161 -29.64 -13.00 -3.00
N TRP A 162 -28.99 -13.97 -2.37
CA TRP A 162 -29.57 -15.30 -2.19
C TRP A 162 -30.84 -15.27 -1.33
N GLY A 163 -30.82 -14.49 -0.25
CA GLY A 163 -31.96 -14.32 0.65
C GLY A 163 -33.18 -13.73 -0.05
N THR A 164 -33.00 -12.78 -0.98
CA THR A 164 -34.09 -12.25 -1.80
C THR A 164 -34.78 -13.33 -2.61
N TRP A 165 -34.01 -14.20 -3.26
CA TRP A 165 -34.57 -15.28 -4.05
C TRP A 165 -35.31 -16.32 -3.21
N GLN A 166 -34.80 -16.61 -2.00
CA GLN A 166 -35.54 -17.45 -1.06
C GLN A 166 -36.83 -16.75 -0.61
N GLY A 167 -36.79 -15.46 -0.27
CA GLY A 167 -37.99 -14.72 0.12
C GLY A 167 -39.09 -14.75 -0.96
N LEU A 168 -38.71 -14.62 -2.24
CA LEU A 168 -39.66 -14.68 -3.36
C LEU A 168 -40.13 -16.10 -3.69
N GLY A 169 -39.29 -17.12 -3.52
CA GLY A 169 -39.62 -18.50 -3.87
C GLY A 169 -40.51 -19.22 -2.87
N TRP A 170 -40.65 -18.69 -1.65
CA TRP A 170 -41.45 -19.27 -0.56
C TRP A 170 -42.57 -18.34 -0.07
N ALA A 171 -42.79 -17.20 -0.73
CA ALA A 171 -43.94 -16.31 -0.51
C ALA A 171 -45.09 -16.67 -1.45
#